data_AF-A0A950EME8-F1
#
_entry.id   AF-A0A950EME8-F1
#
_cell.length_a   1.000
_cell.length_b   1.000
_cell.length_c   1.000
_cell.angle_alpha   90.00
_cell.angle_beta   90.00
_cell.angle_gamma   90.00
#
_symmetry.space_group_name_H-M   'P 1'
#
loop_
_entity.id
_entity.type
_entity.pdbx_description
1 polymer ?
#
loop_
_entity_poly.entity_id
_entity_poly.type
_entity_poly.pdbx_seq_one_letter_code
_entity_poly.pdbx_strand_id
1 'polypeptide(L)'
;MDIFNPLVRVRTVTAFVNLPADAEQWPSCLTQAKQQCDAVADAIEARGYQVQSIRLVSNPFGEFIDVSSIEAALADLQRIAQTLNAINSGKRRIRFAIGEARTKQEIALLPRLIAAYGDLCNACVNIELDEHGFLQGELLHASVQAIQEIARCTPRGEGNFNFTVNFNCAPGIPYFPASYHRGQHHGALVLGLETPDLMVAELRALQEQRLQLDHAAWFKLAFEHLSQTLNEHA
;
A
#
# COMPACT_ATOMS: atom_id res chain seq x y z
N MET A 1 3.53 -27.90 17.96
CA MET A 1 4.84 -27.51 17.40
C MET A 1 4.52 -26.46 16.36
N ASP A 2 4.86 -25.20 16.64
CA ASP A 2 4.56 -24.09 15.74
C ASP A 2 5.35 -24.28 14.44
N ILE A 3 4.61 -24.50 13.35
CA ILE A 3 5.13 -24.63 11.98
C ILE A 3 5.40 -23.20 11.47
N PHE A 4 6.23 -22.43 12.17
CA PHE A 4 6.57 -21.08 11.71
C PHE A 4 7.68 -21.18 10.66
N ASN A 5 7.41 -20.70 9.44
CA ASN A 5 8.45 -20.49 8.45
C ASN A 5 8.98 -19.05 8.56
N PRO A 6 10.15 -18.81 9.18
CA PRO A 6 10.67 -17.46 9.40
C PRO A 6 11.16 -16.77 8.12
N LEU A 7 11.34 -17.51 7.03
CA LEU A 7 11.99 -17.00 5.82
C LEU A 7 11.02 -16.29 4.88
N VAL A 8 9.72 -16.61 4.98
CA VAL A 8 8.65 -15.98 4.20
C VAL A 8 7.55 -15.51 5.12
N ARG A 9 7.32 -14.19 5.11
CA ARG A 9 6.22 -13.56 5.84
C ARG A 9 5.26 -12.90 4.87
N VAL A 10 3.99 -12.84 5.22
CA VAL A 10 3.01 -12.03 4.50
C VAL A 10 2.99 -10.65 5.15
N ARG A 11 3.64 -9.68 4.51
CA ARG A 11 3.66 -8.28 4.94
C ARG A 11 2.25 -7.73 5.07
N THR A 12 1.38 -8.09 4.13
CA THR A 12 0.00 -7.62 4.14
C THR A 12 -0.94 -8.46 3.29
N VAL A 13 -2.20 -8.52 3.70
CA VAL A 13 -3.34 -8.80 2.81
C VAL A 13 -4.02 -7.47 2.51
N THR A 14 -4.12 -7.11 1.24
CA THR A 14 -4.71 -5.86 0.76
C THR A 14 -6.04 -6.11 0.08
N ALA A 15 -7.10 -5.42 0.49
CA ALA A 15 -8.36 -5.34 -0.24
C ALA A 15 -8.50 -4.00 -0.95
N PHE A 16 -9.00 -4.04 -2.18
CA PHE A 16 -9.38 -2.87 -2.96
C PHE A 16 -10.90 -2.69 -2.89
N VAL A 17 -11.35 -1.50 -2.47
CA VAL A 17 -12.75 -1.22 -2.16
C VAL A 17 -13.21 0.05 -2.85
N ASN A 18 -14.42 0.06 -3.40
CA ASN A 18 -15.03 1.28 -3.94
C ASN A 18 -15.90 1.85 -2.84
N LEU A 19 -15.64 3.08 -2.43
CA LEU A 19 -16.52 3.85 -1.59
C LEU A 19 -17.39 4.72 -2.50
N PRO A 20 -18.73 4.63 -2.41
CA PRO A 20 -19.63 5.47 -3.17
C PRO A 20 -19.69 6.89 -2.58
N ALA A 21 -20.25 7.84 -3.32
CA ALA A 21 -20.48 9.21 -2.82
C ALA A 21 -21.45 9.26 -1.62
N ASP A 22 -22.32 8.27 -1.48
CA ASP A 22 -23.22 8.14 -0.33
C ASP A 22 -22.48 7.60 0.90
N ALA A 23 -22.22 8.50 1.85
CA ALA A 23 -21.44 8.21 3.06
C ALA A 23 -22.07 7.16 3.99
N GLU A 24 -23.40 6.95 3.91
CA GLU A 24 -24.09 5.94 4.70
C GLU A 24 -23.67 4.51 4.32
N GLN A 25 -23.11 4.33 3.12
CA GLN A 25 -22.67 3.02 2.63
C GLN A 25 -21.22 2.68 3.04
N TRP A 26 -20.39 3.67 3.38
CA TRP A 26 -18.98 3.44 3.70
C TRP A 26 -18.74 2.40 4.80
N PRO A 27 -19.50 2.39 5.92
CA PRO A 27 -19.32 1.38 6.96
C PRO A 27 -19.46 -0.04 6.45
N SER A 28 -20.45 -0.30 5.59
CA SER A 28 -20.68 -1.64 5.03
C SER A 28 -19.53 -2.07 4.12
N CYS A 29 -19.06 -1.19 3.22
CA CYS A 29 -17.97 -1.45 2.30
C CYS A 29 -16.65 -1.74 3.04
N LEU A 30 -16.31 -0.91 4.03
CA LEU A 30 -15.08 -1.06 4.81
C LEU A 30 -15.10 -2.31 5.69
N THR A 31 -16.25 -2.63 6.28
CA THR A 31 -16.44 -3.85 7.09
C THR A 31 -16.25 -5.09 6.24
N GLN A 32 -16.88 -5.14 5.06
CA GLN A 32 -16.76 -6.27 4.15
C GLN A 32 -15.30 -6.48 3.70
N ALA A 33 -14.62 -5.40 3.28
CA ALA A 33 -13.23 -5.48 2.84
C ALA A 33 -12.30 -5.98 3.97
N LYS A 34 -12.53 -5.53 5.21
CA LYS A 34 -11.81 -6.04 6.39
C LYS A 34 -12.04 -7.54 6.60
N GLN A 35 -13.31 -7.97 6.59
CA GLN A 35 -13.66 -9.38 6.81
C GLN A 35 -13.01 -10.30 5.78
N GLN A 36 -12.96 -9.87 4.51
CA GLN A 36 -12.27 -10.59 3.44
C GLN A 36 -10.75 -10.69 3.69
N CYS A 37 -10.11 -9.59 4.08
CA CYS A 37 -8.69 -9.61 4.45
C CYS A 37 -8.41 -10.55 5.63
N ASP A 38 -9.23 -10.50 6.69
CA ASP A 38 -9.06 -11.35 7.86
C ASP A 38 -9.24 -12.83 7.52
N ALA A 39 -10.24 -13.19 6.72
CA ALA A 39 -10.46 -14.57 6.31
C ALA A 39 -9.25 -15.15 5.53
N VAL A 40 -8.68 -14.37 4.61
CA VAL A 40 -7.47 -14.78 3.88
C VAL A 40 -6.26 -14.85 4.82
N ALA A 41 -6.10 -13.88 5.70
CA ALA A 41 -4.99 -13.85 6.64
C ALA A 41 -5.03 -15.05 7.61
N ASP A 42 -6.20 -15.38 8.15
CA ASP A 42 -6.41 -16.55 9.02
C ASP A 42 -6.12 -17.86 8.28
N ALA A 43 -6.51 -17.98 7.00
CA ALA A 43 -6.21 -19.15 6.17
C ALA A 43 -4.71 -19.30 5.84
N ILE A 44 -3.97 -18.19 5.76
CA ILE A 44 -2.52 -18.16 5.59
C ILE A 44 -1.83 -18.58 6.90
N GLU A 45 -2.29 -18.05 8.03
CA GLU A 45 -1.74 -18.39 9.35
C GLU A 45 -2.00 -19.85 9.75
N ALA A 46 -3.16 -20.41 9.38
CA ALA A 46 -3.44 -21.83 9.55
C ALA A 46 -2.47 -22.74 8.78
N ARG A 47 -1.75 -22.21 7.78
CA ARG A 47 -0.69 -22.90 7.03
C ARG A 47 0.72 -22.66 7.58
N GLY A 48 0.87 -21.93 8.69
CA GLY A 48 2.16 -21.71 9.35
C GLY A 48 2.91 -20.44 8.94
N TYR A 49 2.31 -19.58 8.13
CA TYR A 49 2.88 -18.28 7.78
C TYR A 49 2.43 -17.19 8.74
N GLN A 50 3.22 -16.13 8.90
CA GLN A 50 2.81 -14.97 9.68
C GLN A 50 2.27 -13.87 8.76
N VAL A 51 1.11 -13.31 9.11
CA VAL A 51 0.55 -12.11 8.46
C VAL A 51 0.70 -10.90 9.38
N GLN A 52 1.39 -9.85 8.91
CA GLN A 52 1.72 -8.71 9.77
C GLN A 52 0.60 -7.67 9.86
N SER A 53 -0.10 -7.40 8.76
CA SER A 53 -1.09 -6.32 8.69
C SER A 53 -2.13 -6.57 7.62
N ILE A 54 -3.24 -5.84 7.69
CA ILE A 54 -4.21 -5.75 6.58
C ILE A 54 -4.26 -4.33 6.05
N ARG A 55 -4.44 -4.20 4.74
CA ARG A 55 -4.54 -2.92 4.04
C ARG A 55 -5.87 -2.83 3.33
N LEU A 56 -6.48 -1.67 3.41
CA LEU A 56 -7.67 -1.32 2.64
C LEU A 56 -7.29 -0.14 1.75
N VAL A 57 -7.65 -0.22 0.47
CA VAL A 57 -7.32 0.80 -0.54
C VAL A 57 -8.61 1.20 -1.21
N SER A 58 -8.97 2.48 -1.15
CA SER A 58 -10.16 2.98 -1.85
C SER A 58 -9.86 3.42 -3.28
N ASN A 59 -10.93 3.61 -4.04
CA ASN A 59 -10.95 4.40 -5.28
C ASN A 59 -10.48 5.85 -5.02
N PRO A 60 -10.26 6.69 -6.05
CA PRO A 60 -9.79 8.07 -5.87
C PRO A 60 -10.68 8.85 -4.91
N PHE A 61 -10.11 9.48 -3.87
CA PHE A 61 -10.92 10.04 -2.79
C PHE A 61 -11.86 11.17 -3.24
N GLY A 62 -11.52 11.90 -4.31
CA GLY A 62 -12.43 12.91 -4.87
C GLY A 62 -13.76 12.35 -5.39
N GLU A 63 -13.93 11.03 -5.45
CA GLU A 63 -15.20 10.38 -5.83
C GLU A 63 -16.16 10.15 -4.65
N PHE A 64 -15.67 10.22 -3.41
CA PHE A 64 -16.50 9.99 -2.22
C PHE A 64 -16.28 10.98 -1.08
N ILE A 65 -15.11 11.63 -0.99
CA ILE A 65 -14.87 12.72 -0.05
C ILE A 65 -15.31 14.04 -0.68
N ASP A 66 -16.02 14.88 0.08
CA ASP A 66 -16.30 16.26 -0.28
C ASP A 66 -15.01 17.10 -0.27
N VAL A 67 -14.49 17.34 -1.47
CA VAL A 67 -13.27 18.12 -1.71
C VAL A 67 -13.54 19.62 -1.89
N SER A 68 -14.75 20.11 -1.62
CA SER A 68 -15.12 21.53 -1.78
C SER A 68 -14.38 22.45 -0.80
N SER A 69 -14.01 21.94 0.38
CA SER A 69 -13.17 22.62 1.35
C SER A 69 -12.34 21.64 2.18
N ILE A 70 -11.34 22.15 2.90
CA ILE A 70 -10.56 21.32 3.81
C ILE A 70 -11.39 20.86 5.01
N GLU A 71 -12.32 21.68 5.49
CA GLU A 71 -13.22 21.34 6.60
C GLU A 71 -14.14 20.19 6.23
N ALA A 72 -14.72 20.21 5.03
CA ALA A 72 -15.57 19.12 4.53
C ALA A 72 -14.77 17.82 4.38
N ALA A 73 -13.60 17.89 3.74
CA ALA A 73 -12.74 16.72 3.56
C ALA A 73 -12.26 16.12 4.89
N LEU A 74 -11.93 16.96 5.88
CA LEU A 74 -11.56 16.51 7.23
C LEU A 74 -12.73 15.84 7.95
N ALA A 75 -13.96 16.35 7.79
CA ALA A 75 -15.16 15.77 8.38
C ALA A 75 -15.48 14.39 7.80
N ASP A 76 -15.37 14.24 6.48
CA ASP A 76 -15.56 12.95 5.81
C ASP A 76 -14.52 11.92 6.24
N LEU A 77 -13.24 12.33 6.25
CA LEU A 77 -12.15 11.46 6.70
C LEU A 77 -12.27 11.10 8.19
N GLN A 78 -12.88 11.97 9.01
CA GLN A 78 -13.22 11.66 10.40
C GLN A 78 -14.19 10.48 10.49
N ARG A 79 -15.25 10.46 9.67
CA ARG A 79 -16.24 9.37 9.64
C ARG A 79 -15.59 8.05 9.22
N ILE A 80 -14.72 8.11 8.22
CA ILE A 80 -13.94 6.94 7.77
C ILE A 80 -13.03 6.44 8.90
N ALA A 81 -12.30 7.33 9.56
CA ALA A 81 -11.41 6.97 10.66
C ALA A 81 -12.18 6.36 11.84
N GLN A 82 -13.35 6.91 12.20
CA GLN A 82 -14.24 6.34 13.22
C GLN A 82 -14.70 4.94 12.84
N THR A 83 -15.11 4.74 11.59
CA THR A 83 -15.52 3.44 11.06
C THR A 83 -14.37 2.44 11.13
N LEU A 84 -13.19 2.79 10.62
CA LEU A 84 -12.01 1.94 10.63
C LEU A 84 -11.62 1.56 12.06
N ASN A 85 -11.63 2.52 12.99
CA ASN A 85 -11.34 2.26 14.40
C ASN A 85 -12.38 1.31 15.04
N ALA A 86 -13.67 1.49 14.74
CA ALA A 86 -14.73 0.63 15.26
C ALA A 86 -14.61 -0.82 14.76
N ILE A 87 -14.21 -1.01 13.49
CA ILE A 87 -14.05 -2.35 12.91
C ILE A 87 -12.67 -2.96 13.15
N ASN A 88 -11.67 -2.18 13.59
CA ASN A 88 -10.30 -2.62 13.92
C ASN A 88 -10.26 -3.47 15.20
N SER A 89 -11.02 -4.55 15.20
CA SER A 89 -11.02 -5.62 16.18
C SER A 89 -10.16 -6.78 15.66
N GLY A 90 -9.48 -7.48 16.57
CA GLY A 90 -8.64 -8.64 16.25
C GLY A 90 -7.14 -8.39 16.39
N LYS A 91 -6.34 -9.25 15.76
CA LYS A 91 -4.88 -9.31 15.95
C LYS A 91 -4.09 -8.37 15.03
N ARG A 92 -4.71 -7.88 13.94
CA ARG A 92 -4.01 -7.22 12.84
C ARG A 92 -4.43 -5.77 12.74
N ARG A 93 -3.45 -4.88 12.66
CA ARG A 93 -3.67 -3.46 12.43
C ARG A 93 -4.17 -3.21 11.01
N ILE A 94 -5.22 -2.42 10.89
CA ILE A 94 -5.67 -1.84 9.60
C ILE A 94 -4.77 -0.67 9.21
N ARG A 95 -4.33 -0.65 7.95
CA ARG A 95 -3.80 0.54 7.28
C ARG A 95 -4.74 0.93 6.14
N PHE A 96 -4.94 2.22 5.91
CA PHE A 96 -5.88 2.69 4.91
C PHE A 96 -5.24 3.67 3.93
N ALA A 97 -5.51 3.48 2.65
CA ALA A 97 -5.23 4.45 1.62
C ALA A 97 -6.54 5.05 1.12
N ILE A 98 -6.64 6.38 1.17
CA ILE A 98 -7.77 7.14 0.64
C ILE A 98 -7.78 7.15 -0.90
N GLY A 99 -6.71 6.65 -1.53
CA GLY A 99 -6.62 6.47 -2.98
C GLY A 99 -5.89 7.61 -3.68
N GLU A 100 -6.08 7.67 -4.99
CA GLU A 100 -5.40 8.61 -5.89
C GLU A 100 -5.96 10.04 -5.75
N ALA A 101 -5.06 11.03 -5.70
CA ALA A 101 -5.37 12.43 -5.97
C ALA A 101 -5.16 12.71 -7.47
N ARG A 102 -6.20 13.18 -8.16
CA ARG A 102 -6.24 13.36 -9.61
C ARG A 102 -6.23 14.83 -10.05
N THR A 103 -6.49 15.75 -9.13
CA THR A 103 -6.58 17.19 -9.43
C THR A 103 -5.64 18.01 -8.54
N LYS A 104 -5.27 19.22 -8.99
CA LYS A 104 -4.52 20.18 -8.17
C LYS A 104 -5.25 20.51 -6.86
N GLN A 105 -6.58 20.61 -6.92
CA GLN A 105 -7.42 20.87 -5.75
C GLN A 105 -7.31 19.72 -4.74
N GLU A 106 -7.45 18.48 -5.20
CA GLU A 106 -7.27 17.29 -4.36
C GLU A 106 -5.86 17.24 -3.73
N ILE A 107 -4.80 17.48 -4.52
CA ILE A 107 -3.42 17.50 -4.04
C ILE A 107 -3.22 18.56 -2.94
N ALA A 108 -3.83 19.72 -3.08
CA ALA A 108 -3.72 20.81 -2.10
C ALA A 108 -4.35 20.47 -0.73
N LEU A 109 -5.27 19.50 -0.67
CA LEU A 109 -5.86 19.04 0.59
C LEU A 109 -4.93 18.10 1.36
N LEU A 110 -4.11 17.32 0.65
CA LEU A 110 -3.30 16.23 1.21
C LEU A 110 -2.43 16.65 2.41
N PRO A 111 -1.74 17.81 2.44
CA PRO A 111 -0.92 18.18 3.58
C PRO A 111 -1.70 18.24 4.90
N ARG A 112 -2.92 18.78 4.85
CA ARG A 112 -3.77 18.93 6.03
C ARG A 112 -4.46 17.61 6.40
N LEU A 113 -4.89 16.82 5.42
CA LEU A 113 -5.48 15.50 5.66
C LEU A 113 -4.46 14.53 6.29
N ILE A 114 -3.23 14.50 5.74
CA ILE A 114 -2.14 13.65 6.25
C ILE A 114 -1.70 14.10 7.64
N ALA A 115 -1.56 15.41 7.88
CA ALA A 115 -1.23 15.92 9.21
C ALA A 115 -2.28 15.54 10.28
N ALA A 116 -3.55 15.45 9.89
CA ALA A 116 -4.64 15.10 10.80
C ALA A 116 -4.76 13.58 11.05
N TYR A 117 -4.50 12.74 10.05
CA TYR A 117 -4.87 11.32 10.10
C TYR A 117 -3.72 10.32 9.84
N GLY A 118 -2.54 10.77 9.41
CA GLY A 118 -1.33 9.96 9.26
C GLY A 118 -1.57 8.65 8.50
N ASP A 119 -1.35 7.52 9.19
CA ASP A 119 -1.48 6.16 8.65
C ASP A 119 -2.90 5.78 8.14
N LEU A 120 -3.93 6.57 8.43
CA LEU A 120 -5.27 6.42 7.85
C LEU A 120 -5.49 7.29 6.61
N CYS A 121 -4.49 8.05 6.17
CA CYS A 121 -4.55 8.93 5.02
C CYS A 121 -3.35 8.68 4.08
N ASN A 122 -3.18 7.43 3.63
CA ASN A 122 -2.20 7.16 2.58
C ASN A 122 -2.77 7.56 1.22
N ALA A 123 -2.00 8.28 0.40
CA ALA A 123 -2.44 8.76 -0.90
C ALA A 123 -1.29 8.76 -1.92
N CYS A 124 -1.64 8.75 -3.20
CA CYS A 124 -0.67 8.92 -4.27
C CYS A 124 -1.20 9.86 -5.37
N VAL A 125 -0.27 10.39 -6.16
CA VAL A 125 -0.56 11.00 -7.46
C VAL A 125 0.13 10.15 -8.52
N ASN A 126 -0.58 9.77 -9.59
CA ASN A 126 0.06 9.10 -10.73
C ASN A 126 0.27 10.13 -11.85
N ILE A 127 1.52 10.32 -12.25
CA ILE A 127 1.87 11.21 -13.36
C ILE A 127 1.90 10.40 -14.65
N GLU A 128 0.96 10.70 -15.55
CA GLU A 128 0.88 10.08 -16.86
C GLU A 128 1.94 10.68 -17.81
N LEU A 129 2.34 9.87 -18.79
CA LEU A 129 3.14 10.33 -19.91
C LEU A 129 2.23 10.99 -20.94
N ASP A 130 2.72 12.02 -21.62
CA ASP A 130 2.09 12.53 -22.82
C ASP A 130 2.31 11.58 -24.02
N GLU A 131 1.75 11.95 -25.18
CA GLU A 131 1.86 11.18 -26.42
C GLU A 131 3.30 10.99 -26.93
N HIS A 132 4.25 11.75 -26.39
CA HIS A 132 5.67 11.70 -26.74
C HIS A 132 6.53 11.03 -25.66
N GLY A 133 5.92 10.55 -24.56
CA GLY A 133 6.63 9.89 -23.48
C GLY A 133 7.23 10.85 -22.44
N PHE A 134 6.81 12.12 -22.38
CA PHE A 134 7.26 13.09 -21.38
C PHE A 134 6.29 13.20 -20.20
N LEU A 135 6.82 13.56 -19.05
CA LEU A 135 6.05 13.77 -17.83
C LEU A 135 5.20 15.05 -17.92
N GLN A 136 3.93 14.95 -17.54
CA GLN A 136 3.05 16.11 -17.42
C GLN A 136 3.38 16.94 -16.17
N GLY A 137 3.70 18.23 -16.36
CA GLY A 137 4.30 19.07 -15.31
C GLY A 137 3.34 19.63 -14.26
N GLU A 138 2.05 19.73 -14.55
CA GLU A 138 1.10 20.46 -13.70
C GLU A 138 0.85 19.78 -12.34
N LEU A 139 0.50 18.49 -12.34
CA LEU A 139 0.30 17.72 -11.11
C LEU A 139 1.63 17.46 -10.40
N LEU A 140 2.74 17.38 -11.15
CA LEU A 140 4.08 17.24 -10.58
C LEU A 140 4.44 18.46 -9.73
N HIS A 141 4.21 19.68 -10.24
CA HIS A 141 4.48 20.89 -9.48
C HIS A 141 3.63 20.98 -8.20
N ALA A 142 2.33 20.71 -8.30
CA ALA A 142 1.44 20.67 -7.14
C ALA A 142 1.89 19.62 -6.11
N SER A 143 2.36 18.46 -6.57
CA SER A 143 2.86 17.40 -5.69
C SER A 143 4.14 17.80 -4.95
N VAL A 144 5.06 18.52 -5.61
CA VAL A 144 6.26 19.06 -4.97
C VAL A 144 5.88 20.04 -3.85
N GLN A 145 4.92 20.93 -4.10
CA GLN A 145 4.40 21.84 -3.09
C GLN A 145 3.77 21.07 -1.92
N ALA A 146 2.98 20.04 -2.20
CA ALA A 146 2.37 19.19 -1.17
C ALA A 146 3.41 18.47 -0.32
N ILE A 147 4.46 17.87 -0.90
CA ILE A 147 5.56 17.22 -0.17
C ILE A 147 6.26 18.20 0.78
N GLN A 148 6.54 19.41 0.29
CA GLN A 148 7.18 20.46 1.09
C GLN A 148 6.29 20.94 2.24
N GLU A 149 4.97 21.04 2.00
CA GLU A 149 4.01 21.43 3.03
C GLU A 149 3.83 20.32 4.06
N ILE A 150 3.69 19.05 3.63
CA ILE A 150 3.64 17.87 4.52
C ILE A 150 4.87 17.84 5.43
N ALA A 151 6.06 18.07 4.86
CA ALA A 151 7.31 18.12 5.63
C ALA A 151 7.31 19.21 6.71
N ARG A 152 6.66 20.34 6.44
CA ARG A 152 6.57 21.50 7.36
C ARG A 152 5.47 21.34 8.41
N CYS A 153 4.33 20.76 8.02
CA CYS A 153 3.14 20.68 8.87
C CYS A 153 3.06 19.40 9.73
N THR A 154 3.91 18.39 9.45
CA THR A 154 4.03 17.19 10.29
C THR A 154 5.31 17.22 11.11
N PRO A 155 5.29 16.80 12.39
CA PRO A 155 6.50 16.67 13.19
C PRO A 155 7.54 15.82 12.43
N ARG A 156 8.80 16.24 12.42
CA ARG A 156 9.91 15.52 11.75
C ARG A 156 9.70 15.21 10.25
N GLY A 157 8.68 15.78 9.60
CA GLY A 157 8.32 15.51 8.21
C GLY A 157 7.80 14.09 7.93
N GLU A 158 7.39 13.36 8.97
CA GLU A 158 6.99 11.96 8.86
C GLU A 158 5.72 11.72 8.02
N GLY A 159 4.88 12.74 7.81
CA GLY A 159 3.73 12.63 6.93
C GLY A 159 4.08 12.23 5.50
N ASN A 160 5.33 12.46 5.07
CA ASN A 160 5.78 12.04 3.74
C ASN A 160 5.88 10.50 3.59
N PHE A 161 5.77 9.73 4.67
CA PHE A 161 5.57 8.28 4.58
C PHE A 161 4.15 7.88 4.14
N ASN A 162 3.21 8.83 4.11
CA ASN A 162 1.82 8.62 3.71
C ASN A 162 1.48 9.25 2.34
N PHE A 163 2.45 9.86 1.64
CA PHE A 163 2.26 10.42 0.31
C PHE A 163 3.34 9.99 -0.67
N THR A 164 2.99 9.76 -1.93
CA THR A 164 3.96 9.53 -3.00
C THR A 164 3.48 10.04 -4.36
N VAL A 165 4.45 10.27 -5.24
CA VAL A 165 4.22 10.58 -6.66
C VAL A 165 4.75 9.40 -7.47
N ASN A 166 3.85 8.75 -8.18
CA ASN A 166 4.11 7.55 -8.93
C ASN A 166 4.39 7.87 -10.41
N PHE A 167 5.33 7.13 -10.97
CA PHE A 167 5.65 7.11 -12.40
C PHE A 167 5.66 5.66 -12.88
N ASN A 168 5.00 5.37 -14.00
CA ASN A 168 4.94 4.02 -14.57
C ASN A 168 4.49 2.94 -13.56
N CYS A 169 3.55 3.29 -12.70
CA CYS A 169 3.04 2.41 -11.65
C CYS A 169 1.63 1.93 -12.02
N ALA A 170 1.49 0.63 -12.27
CA ALA A 170 0.18 0.04 -12.53
C ALA A 170 -0.70 0.05 -11.26
N PRO A 171 -2.04 0.14 -11.41
CA PRO A 171 -2.96 0.02 -10.28
C PRO A 171 -2.96 -1.41 -9.72
N GLY A 172 -3.55 -1.59 -8.53
CA GLY A 172 -3.73 -2.91 -7.93
C GLY A 172 -2.52 -3.45 -7.15
N ILE A 173 -1.48 -2.64 -6.93
CA ILE A 173 -0.31 -3.05 -6.15
C ILE A 173 -0.55 -2.90 -4.63
N PRO A 174 0.01 -3.76 -3.76
CA PRO A 174 -0.26 -3.70 -2.32
C PRO A 174 0.68 -2.75 -1.56
N TYR A 175 1.51 -1.94 -2.24
CA TYR A 175 2.56 -1.12 -1.63
C TYR A 175 2.08 0.28 -1.25
N PHE A 176 2.23 0.68 0.03
CA PHE A 176 1.85 2.02 0.49
C PHE A 176 3.04 2.97 0.47
N PRO A 177 2.80 4.27 0.18
CA PRO A 177 1.50 4.88 -0.15
C PRO A 177 1.12 4.82 -1.64
N ALA A 178 1.90 4.13 -2.48
CA ALA A 178 1.71 4.08 -3.94
C ALA A 178 0.46 3.33 -4.42
N SER A 179 -0.19 2.54 -3.56
CA SER A 179 -1.32 1.69 -3.92
C SER A 179 -2.55 2.50 -4.31
N TYR A 180 -3.14 2.15 -5.45
CA TYR A 180 -4.38 2.76 -5.93
C TYR A 180 -5.16 1.82 -6.87
N HIS A 181 -6.41 2.17 -7.11
CA HIS A 181 -7.22 1.67 -8.22
C HIS A 181 -8.23 2.74 -8.64
N ARG A 182 -8.85 2.56 -9.81
CA ARG A 182 -9.87 3.46 -10.38
C ARG A 182 -11.19 2.68 -10.58
N GLY A 183 -11.51 1.80 -9.63
CA GLY A 183 -12.73 0.98 -9.63
C GLY A 183 -12.57 -0.46 -10.13
N GLN A 184 -11.63 -0.73 -11.04
CA GLN A 184 -11.48 -2.03 -11.70
C GLN A 184 -11.03 -3.19 -10.79
N HIS A 185 -10.48 -2.89 -9.62
CA HIS A 185 -10.02 -3.88 -8.64
C HIS A 185 -11.00 -4.06 -7.49
N HIS A 186 -12.21 -3.52 -7.54
CA HIS A 186 -13.18 -3.67 -6.45
C HIS A 186 -13.38 -5.14 -6.05
N GLY A 187 -13.19 -5.45 -4.77
CA GLY A 187 -13.32 -6.80 -4.23
C GLY A 187 -12.10 -7.70 -4.48
N ALA A 188 -11.06 -7.22 -5.16
CA ALA A 188 -9.81 -7.95 -5.32
C ALA A 188 -9.01 -7.97 -4.02
N LEU A 189 -8.33 -9.11 -3.78
CA LEU A 189 -7.40 -9.30 -2.67
C LEU A 189 -6.00 -9.55 -3.22
N VAL A 190 -5.01 -8.85 -2.67
CA VAL A 190 -3.61 -8.94 -3.11
C VAL A 190 -2.71 -9.15 -1.90
N LEU A 191 -1.73 -10.05 -2.04
CA LEU A 191 -0.76 -10.36 -1.01
C LEU A 191 0.53 -9.55 -1.23
N GLY A 192 1.04 -8.92 -0.17
CA GLY A 192 2.41 -8.43 -0.13
C GLY A 192 3.30 -9.43 0.59
N LEU A 193 4.25 -10.03 -0.11
CA LEU A 193 5.20 -10.97 0.47
C LEU A 193 6.47 -10.24 0.97
N GLU A 194 7.06 -10.76 2.04
CA GLU A 194 8.33 -10.33 2.62
C GLU A 194 9.28 -11.53 2.60
N THR A 195 10.09 -11.59 1.54
CA THR A 195 11.05 -12.66 1.21
C THR A 195 12.56 -12.32 1.30
N PRO A 196 13.03 -11.12 1.73
CA PRO A 196 14.47 -10.88 1.84
C PRO A 196 15.23 -11.87 2.73
N ASP A 197 14.60 -12.37 3.80
CA ASP A 197 15.22 -13.35 4.71
C ASP A 197 15.47 -14.70 4.01
N LEU A 198 14.55 -15.13 3.15
CA LEU A 198 14.75 -16.28 2.26
C LEU A 198 15.95 -16.06 1.33
N MET A 199 16.01 -14.90 0.66
CA MET A 199 17.13 -14.57 -0.22
C MET A 199 18.47 -14.59 0.52
N VAL A 200 18.54 -14.02 1.72
CA VAL A 200 19.76 -14.01 2.54
C VAL A 200 20.14 -15.42 2.98
N ALA A 201 19.18 -16.25 3.38
CA ALA A 201 19.42 -17.63 3.77
C ALA A 201 20.01 -18.45 2.62
N GLU A 202 19.41 -18.36 1.43
CA GLU A 202 19.87 -19.06 0.22
C GLU A 202 21.29 -18.63 -0.17
N LEU A 203 21.55 -17.33 -0.25
CA LEU A 203 22.87 -16.84 -0.64
C LEU A 203 23.96 -17.19 0.39
N ARG A 204 23.62 -17.23 1.68
CA ARG A 204 24.55 -17.70 2.73
C ARG A 204 24.86 -19.19 2.58
N ALA A 205 23.88 -20.01 2.20
CA ALA A 205 24.10 -21.44 1.97
C ALA A 205 25.04 -21.70 0.78
N LEU A 206 25.12 -20.77 -0.17
CA LEU A 206 25.99 -20.86 -1.34
C LEU A 206 27.37 -20.20 -1.15
N GLN A 207 27.70 -19.75 0.06
CA GLN A 207 28.90 -18.92 0.30
C GLN A 207 30.21 -19.66 -0.01
N GLU A 208 30.27 -20.98 0.21
CA GLU A 208 31.45 -21.78 -0.10
C GLU A 208 31.65 -21.92 -1.62
N GLN A 209 30.57 -22.21 -2.37
CA GLN A 209 30.58 -22.28 -3.84
C GLN A 209 30.97 -20.92 -4.43
N ARG A 210 30.42 -19.82 -3.89
CA ARG A 210 30.75 -18.45 -4.30
C ARG A 210 32.25 -18.17 -4.31
N LEU A 211 33.01 -18.73 -3.34
CA LEU A 211 34.46 -18.51 -3.23
C LEU A 211 35.26 -19.23 -4.32
N GLN A 212 34.66 -20.19 -5.02
CA GLN A 212 35.31 -21.00 -6.05
C GLN A 212 34.90 -20.60 -7.48
N LEU A 213 33.96 -19.67 -7.63
CA LEU A 213 33.37 -19.29 -8.91
C LEU A 213 33.82 -17.89 -9.33
N ASP A 214 33.93 -17.69 -10.64
CA ASP A 214 34.00 -16.34 -11.20
C ASP A 214 32.64 -15.62 -11.09
N HIS A 215 32.63 -14.34 -11.44
CA HIS A 215 31.44 -13.50 -11.33
C HIS A 215 30.25 -14.04 -12.14
N ALA A 216 30.48 -14.47 -13.39
CA ALA A 216 29.39 -14.90 -14.27
C ALA A 216 28.79 -16.23 -13.80
N ALA A 217 29.65 -17.17 -13.40
CA ALA A 217 29.23 -18.46 -12.86
C ALA A 217 28.50 -18.31 -11.51
N TRP A 218 28.97 -17.41 -10.64
CA TRP A 218 28.28 -17.08 -9.39
C TRP A 218 26.87 -16.53 -9.63
N PHE A 219 26.72 -15.53 -10.50
CA PHE A 219 25.42 -14.92 -10.78
C PHE A 219 24.43 -15.93 -11.37
N LYS A 220 24.90 -16.82 -12.25
CA LYS A 220 24.08 -17.90 -12.79
C LYS A 220 23.60 -18.85 -11.70
N LEU A 221 24.51 -19.34 -10.85
CA LEU A 221 24.17 -20.25 -9.75
C LEU A 221 23.18 -19.60 -8.77
N ALA A 222 23.46 -18.36 -8.35
CA ALA A 222 22.58 -17.63 -7.44
C ALA A 222 21.19 -17.41 -8.06
N PHE A 223 21.11 -17.08 -9.35
CA PHE A 223 19.84 -16.93 -10.05
C PHE A 223 19.04 -18.23 -10.09
N GLU A 224 19.67 -19.35 -10.44
CA GLU A 224 19.02 -20.66 -10.52
C GLU A 224 18.46 -21.09 -9.16
N HIS A 225 19.26 -20.99 -8.10
CA HIS A 225 18.84 -21.31 -6.73
C HIS A 225 17.72 -20.39 -6.24
N LEU A 226 17.88 -19.07 -6.35
CA LEU A 226 16.85 -18.13 -5.90
C LEU A 226 15.53 -18.32 -6.66
N SER A 227 15.60 -18.60 -7.97
CA SER A 227 14.41 -18.86 -8.78
C SER A 227 13.69 -20.14 -8.36
N GLN A 228 14.43 -21.20 -8.02
CA GLN A 228 13.85 -22.44 -7.53
C GLN A 228 13.20 -22.24 -6.15
N THR A 229 13.94 -21.69 -5.19
CA THR A 229 13.49 -21.56 -3.81
C THR A 229 12.28 -20.63 -3.70
N LEU A 230 12.20 -19.57 -4.50
CA LEU A 230 11.01 -18.72 -4.55
C LEU A 230 9.76 -19.50 -4.97
N ASN A 231 9.86 -20.45 -5.90
CA ASN A 231 8.72 -21.28 -6.33
C ASN A 231 8.31 -22.34 -5.29
N GLU A 232 9.25 -22.82 -4.47
CA GLU A 232 8.96 -23.80 -3.42
C GLU A 232 8.22 -23.19 -2.23
N HIS A 233 8.39 -21.88 -2.01
CA HIS A 233 7.81 -21.16 -0.87
C HIS A 233 6.62 -20.23 -1.21
N ALA A 234 6.39 -19.91 -2.48
CA ALA A 234 5.27 -19.09 -2.98
C ALA A 234 4.02 -19.92 -3.26
#